data_AF-A0A2G6L137-F1
#
_entry.id   AF-A0A2G6L137-F1
#
_cell.length_a   1.000
_cell.length_b   1.000
_cell.length_c   1.000
_cell.angle_alpha   90.00
_cell.angle_beta   90.00
_cell.angle_gamma   90.00
#
_symmetry.space_group_name_H-M   'P 1'
#
loop_
_entity.id
_entity.type
_entity.pdbx_description
1 polymer ?
#
loop_
_entity_poly.entity_id
_entity_poly.type
_entity_poly.pdbx_seq_one_letter_code
_entity_poly.pdbx_strand_id
1 'polypeptide(L)'
;MTPELEKTCSAQVRELSRNYADGHFNKEEFRRRRREILERCTGTVGESTANMPRAATSPTKDSRHTALFWWRVAGGFSIMLIGIMGYLLYRIS
;
A
#
# COMPACT_ATOMS: atom_id res chain seq x y z
N MET A 1 -24.32 -1.60 -23.06
CA MET A 1 -24.21 -2.60 -21.96
C MET A 1 -25.58 -3.26 -21.81
N THR A 2 -25.67 -4.59 -21.79
CA THR A 2 -26.95 -5.29 -21.54
C THR A 2 -27.12 -5.54 -20.04
N PRO A 3 -28.35 -5.53 -19.50
CA PRO A 3 -28.60 -5.69 -18.06
C PRO A 3 -28.11 -7.03 -17.50
N GLU A 4 -28.06 -8.08 -18.32
CA GLU A 4 -27.55 -9.40 -17.93
C GLU A 4 -26.02 -9.41 -17.79
N LEU A 5 -25.30 -8.64 -18.61
CA LEU A 5 -23.85 -8.47 -18.51
C LEU A 5 -23.46 -7.71 -17.23
N GLU A 6 -24.26 -6.73 -16.82
CA GLU A 6 -24.02 -5.97 -15.59
C GLU A 6 -24.22 -6.82 -14.33
N LYS A 7 -25.29 -7.63 -14.28
CA LYS A 7 -25.55 -8.57 -13.17
C LYS A 7 -24.43 -9.60 -13.02
N THR A 8 -23.99 -10.20 -14.12
CA THR A 8 -22.90 -11.19 -14.11
C THR A 8 -21.57 -10.55 -13.70
N CYS A 9 -21.27 -9.36 -14.21
CA CYS A 9 -20.08 -8.60 -13.85
C CYS A 9 -20.03 -8.28 -12.35
N SER A 10 -21.12 -7.72 -11.83
CA SER A 10 -21.20 -7.31 -10.42
C SER A 10 -21.09 -8.51 -9.47
N ALA A 11 -21.65 -9.67 -9.84
CA ALA A 11 -21.47 -10.91 -9.10
C ALA A 11 -19.99 -11.35 -9.05
N GLN A 12 -19.29 -11.33 -10.19
CA GLN A 12 -17.87 -11.71 -10.27
C GLN A 12 -16.96 -10.77 -9.47
N VAL A 13 -17.19 -9.45 -9.54
CA VAL A 13 -16.42 -8.49 -8.74
C VAL A 13 -16.65 -8.71 -7.24
N ARG A 14 -17.89 -9.04 -6.84
CA ARG A 14 -18.23 -9.30 -5.44
C ARG A 14 -17.55 -10.57 -4.93
N GLU A 15 -17.56 -11.64 -5.71
CA GLU A 15 -16.85 -12.88 -5.39
C GLU A 15 -15.33 -12.66 -5.31
N LEU A 16 -14.75 -11.92 -6.27
CA LEU A 16 -13.33 -11.57 -6.25
C LEU A 16 -12.96 -10.79 -4.97
N SER A 17 -13.82 -9.88 -4.52
CA SER A 17 -13.58 -9.12 -3.29
C SER A 17 -13.62 -9.97 -2.02
N ARG A 18 -14.50 -10.99 -1.97
CA ARG A 18 -14.54 -11.95 -0.85
C ARG A 18 -13.28 -12.80 -0.81
N ASN A 19 -12.91 -13.39 -1.95
CA ASN A 19 -11.71 -14.23 -2.02
C ASN A 19 -10.42 -13.45 -1.67
N TYR A 20 -10.37 -12.13 -1.95
CA TYR A 20 -9.29 -11.26 -1.49
C TYR A 20 -9.30 -11.08 0.03
N ALA A 21 -10.47 -10.84 0.64
CA ALA A 21 -10.61 -10.69 2.08
C ALA A 21 -10.26 -11.99 2.82
N ASP A 22 -10.59 -13.14 2.22
CA ASP A 22 -10.27 -14.47 2.72
C ASP A 22 -8.80 -14.86 2.50
N GLY A 23 -8.01 -14.00 1.83
CA GLY A 23 -6.57 -14.17 1.68
C GLY A 23 -6.13 -15.17 0.60
N HIS A 24 -7.02 -15.55 -0.33
CA HIS A 24 -6.70 -16.50 -1.39
C HIS A 24 -5.64 -15.99 -2.38
N PHE A 25 -5.40 -14.68 -2.47
CA PHE A 25 -4.41 -14.11 -3.39
C PHE A 25 -3.91 -12.73 -2.95
N ASN A 26 -2.75 -12.35 -3.50
CA ASN A 26 -2.08 -11.08 -3.20
C ASN A 26 -2.75 -9.88 -3.87
N LYS A 27 -2.49 -8.68 -3.32
CA LYS A 27 -3.06 -7.40 -3.79
C LYS A 27 -2.87 -7.13 -5.29
N GLU A 28 -1.71 -7.47 -5.84
CA GLU A 28 -1.44 -7.28 -7.28
C GLU A 28 -2.27 -8.22 -8.15
N GLU A 29 -2.51 -9.43 -7.69
CA GLU A 29 -3.34 -10.40 -8.41
C GLU A 29 -4.82 -10.02 -8.34
N PHE A 30 -5.30 -9.53 -7.19
CA PHE A 30 -6.63 -8.92 -7.07
C PHE A 30 -6.81 -7.77 -8.07
N ARG A 31 -5.83 -6.86 -8.17
CA ARG A 31 -5.87 -5.74 -9.12
C ARG A 31 -5.92 -6.21 -10.57
N ARG A 32 -5.12 -7.22 -10.92
CA ARG A 32 -5.12 -7.81 -12.28
C ARG A 32 -6.47 -8.41 -12.61
N ARG A 33 -7.00 -9.31 -11.78
CA ARG A 33 -8.28 -9.98 -12.02
C ARG A 33 -9.46 -9.01 -12.04
N ARG A 34 -9.42 -7.96 -11.21
CA ARG A 34 -10.45 -6.90 -11.22
C ARG A 34 -10.46 -6.15 -12.56
N ARG A 35 -9.29 -5.84 -13.13
CA ARG A 35 -9.19 -5.21 -14.46
C ARG A 35 -9.73 -6.14 -15.55
N GLU A 36 -9.32 -7.40 -15.54
CA GLU A 36 -9.80 -8.40 -16.52
C GLU A 36 -11.33 -8.55 -16.49
N ILE A 37 -11.95 -8.55 -15.30
CA ILE A 37 -13.41 -8.58 -15.17
C ILE A 37 -14.02 -7.30 -15.74
N LEU A 38 -13.54 -6.12 -15.32
CA LEU A 38 -14.08 -4.84 -15.79
C LEU A 38 -13.97 -4.67 -17.30
N GLU A 39 -12.86 -5.06 -17.91
CA GLU A 39 -12.64 -5.02 -19.36
C GLU A 39 -13.64 -5.90 -20.13
N ARG A 40 -13.95 -7.09 -19.62
CA ARG A 40 -14.99 -7.96 -20.20
C ARG A 40 -16.38 -7.31 -20.12
N CYS A 41 -16.64 -6.55 -19.06
CA CYS A 41 -17.95 -5.93 -18.84
C CYS A 41 -18.14 -4.67 -19.69
N THR A 42 -17.10 -3.85 -19.85
CA THR A 42 -17.17 -2.61 -20.62
C THR A 42 -16.93 -2.83 -22.11
N GLY A 43 -16.35 -3.97 -22.50
CA GLY A 43 -15.99 -4.26 -23.90
C GLY A 43 -14.88 -3.34 -24.44
N THR A 44 -14.29 -2.50 -23.59
CA THR A 44 -13.24 -1.55 -23.94
C THR A 44 -11.89 -2.14 -23.53
N VAL A 45 -11.19 -2.71 -24.52
CA VAL A 45 -9.76 -3.02 -24.39
C VAL A 45 -9.01 -1.69 -24.34
N GLY A 46 -8.68 -1.20 -23.14
CA GLY A 46 -7.64 -0.18 -22.95
C GLY A 46 -8.03 1.19 -22.37
N GLU A 47 -9.31 1.56 -22.24
CA GLU A 47 -9.67 2.95 -21.93
C GLU A 47 -9.88 3.26 -20.42
N SER A 48 -9.95 2.26 -19.53
CA SER A 48 -10.52 2.47 -18.18
C SER A 48 -9.51 2.56 -17.01
N THR A 49 -8.22 2.76 -17.27
CA THR A 49 -7.23 2.96 -16.19
C THR A 49 -6.49 4.28 -16.21
N ALA A 50 -6.65 5.12 -17.25
CA ALA A 50 -5.96 6.41 -17.33
C ALA A 50 -6.46 7.42 -16.28
N ASN A 51 -7.75 7.35 -15.90
CA ASN A 51 -8.40 8.31 -15.02
C ASN A 51 -8.72 7.79 -13.61
N MET A 52 -8.23 6.61 -13.22
CA MET A 52 -8.34 6.21 -11.82
C MET A 52 -7.39 7.13 -11.04
N PRO A 53 -7.86 8.00 -10.12
CA PRO A 53 -6.95 8.79 -9.30
C PRO A 53 -6.02 7.78 -8.64
N ARG A 54 -4.73 7.90 -8.96
CA ARG A 54 -3.67 7.04 -8.43
C ARG A 54 -3.83 7.10 -6.92
N ALA A 55 -4.50 6.11 -6.35
CA ALA A 55 -4.75 6.06 -4.92
C ALA A 55 -3.40 6.27 -4.27
N ALA A 56 -3.31 7.35 -3.50
CA ALA A 56 -2.07 7.91 -2.98
C ALA A 56 -1.11 6.78 -2.64
N THR A 57 0.04 6.83 -3.32
CA THR A 57 1.19 5.94 -3.15
C THR A 57 1.13 5.20 -1.82
N SER A 58 0.80 3.91 -1.86
CA SER A 58 1.20 3.05 -0.73
C SER A 58 2.69 3.30 -0.54
N PRO A 59 3.15 3.70 0.66
CA PRO A 59 4.55 4.05 0.87
C PRO A 59 5.38 2.92 0.30
N THR A 60 6.15 3.22 -0.75
CA THR A 60 7.04 2.26 -1.41
C THR A 60 7.85 1.61 -0.31
N LYS A 61 8.04 0.29 -0.34
CA LYS A 61 8.76 -0.45 0.73
C LYS A 61 10.11 0.22 1.07
N ASP A 62 10.75 0.87 0.10
CA ASP A 62 11.95 1.70 0.28
C ASP A 62 11.78 2.83 1.30
N SER A 63 10.66 3.55 1.28
CA SER A 63 10.40 4.65 2.23
C SER A 63 10.35 4.17 3.69
N ARG A 64 9.90 2.93 3.93
CA ARG A 64 9.89 2.33 5.28
C ARG A 64 11.28 1.98 5.76
N HIS A 65 12.14 1.44 4.90
CA HIS A 65 13.53 1.14 5.25
C HIS A 65 14.32 2.42 5.53
N THR A 66 14.15 3.44 4.69
CA THR A 66 14.78 4.76 4.89
C THR A 66 14.29 5.41 6.18
N ALA A 67 12.98 5.42 6.46
CA ALA A 67 12.45 6.00 7.70
C ALA A 67 12.96 5.30 8.96
N LEU A 68 13.02 3.96 8.96
CA LEU A 68 13.56 3.19 10.08
C LEU A 68 15.05 3.43 10.30
N PHE A 69 15.83 3.57 9.22
CA PHE A 69 17.25 3.92 9.30
C PHE A 69 17.45 5.28 9.98
N TRP A 70 16.75 6.32 9.52
CA TRP A 70 16.84 7.66 10.11
C TRP A 70 16.37 7.71 11.56
N TRP A 71 15.33 6.95 11.92
CA TRP A 71 14.85 6.86 13.30
C TRP A 71 15.90 6.23 14.25
N ARG A 72 16.62 5.20 13.79
CA ARG A 72 17.72 4.58 14.56
C ARG A 72 18.90 5.52 14.73
N VAL A 73 19.25 6.27 13.68
CA VAL A 73 20.33 7.28 13.74
C VAL A 73 19.98 8.38 14.73
N ALA A 74 18.76 8.93 14.67
CA ALA A 74 18.30 9.98 15.59
C ALA A 74 18.30 9.49 17.05
N GLY A 75 17.83 8.26 17.29
CA GLY A 75 17.86 7.64 18.62
C GLY A 75 19.28 7.51 19.19
N GLY A 76 20.23 7.02 18.40
CA GLY A 76 21.63 6.87 18.81
C GLY A 76 22.29 8.20 19.21
N PHE A 77 22.07 9.26 18.42
CA PHE A 77 22.58 10.59 18.74
C PHE A 77 22.01 11.14 20.05
N SER A 78 20.72 10.93 20.32
CA SER A 78 20.10 11.39 21.57
C SER A 78 20.71 10.75 22.81
N ILE A 79 20.98 9.44 22.77
CA ILE A 79 21.60 8.69 23.88
C ILE A 79 23.04 9.18 24.11
N MET A 80 23.79 9.40 23.03
CA MET A 80 25.16 9.92 23.11
C MET A 80 25.19 11.31 23.75
N LEU A 81 24.29 12.21 23.37
CA LEU A 81 24.21 13.56 23.96
C LEU A 81 23.84 13.52 25.44
N ILE A 82 22.89 12.67 25.85
CA ILE A 82 22.54 12.48 27.26
C ILE A 82 23.75 11.95 28.05
N GLY A 83 24.52 11.02 27.48
CA GLY A 83 25.75 10.52 28.10
C GLY A 83 26.82 11.60 28.28
N ILE A 84 27.03 12.44 27.26
CA ILE A 84 27.98 13.56 27.34
C ILE A 84 27.54 14.57 28.41
N MET A 85 26.25 14.94 28.43
CA MET A 85 25.71 15.85 29.45
C MET A 85 25.84 15.27 30.86
N GLY A 86 25.54 13.99 31.03
CA GLY A 86 25.72 13.29 32.31
C GLY A 86 27.18 13.27 32.77
N TYR A 87 28.12 13.00 31.85
CA TYR A 87 29.54 13.03 32.14
C TYR A 87 30.05 14.44 32.53
N LEU A 88 29.59 15.48 31.82
CA LEU A 88 29.92 16.86 32.13
C LEU A 88 29.41 17.28 33.51
N LEU A 89 28.19 16.87 33.87
CA LEU A 89 27.64 17.12 35.20
C LEU A 89 28.40 16.37 36.29
N TYR A 90 28.76 15.11 36.06
CA TYR A 90 29.58 14.33 37.00
C TYR A 90 30.95 14.95 37.24
N ARG A 91 31.55 15.56 36.22
CA ARG A 91 32.88 16.19 36.32
C ARG A 91 32.86 17.57 36.96
N ILE A 92 31.71 18.25 36.96
CA ILE A 92 31.52 19.57 37.57
C ILE A 92 31.05 19.45 39.03
N SER A 93 30.33 18.39 39.39
CA SER A 93 29.94 18.07 40.76
C SER A 93 31.10 17.48 41.57
#